data_AF-A0A931F6M8-F1
#
_entry.id   AF-A0A931F6M8-F1
#
_cell.length_a   1.000
_cell.length_b   1.000
_cell.length_c   1.000
_cell.angle_alpha   90.00
_cell.angle_beta   90.00
_cell.angle_gamma   90.00
#
_symmetry.space_group_name_H-M   'P 1'
#
loop_
_entity.id
_entity.type
_entity.pdbx_description
1 polymer ?
#
loop_
_entity_poly.entity_id
_entity_poly.type
_entity_poly.pdbx_seq_one_letter_code
_entity_poly.pdbx_strand_id
1 'polypeptide(L)'
;MKSIKEQQHAYAQRLLTTLRDELVERQITAVLVVAADGRPGLDVTDGRFRTRRVFVHLAFCWFYWGDREDERVTCLRLPAAVERIEQAARDGWHEGEQGELGMDLSRIVDAYRA
;
A
#
# COMPACT_ATOMS: atom_id res chain seq x y z
N MET A 1 -18.36 -10.56 -19.76
CA MET A 1 -17.69 -9.25 -19.63
C MET A 1 -17.46 -9.03 -18.13
N LYS A 2 -16.21 -8.85 -17.67
CA LYS A 2 -15.94 -8.62 -16.24
C LYS A 2 -16.43 -7.23 -15.83
N SER A 3 -17.01 -7.10 -14.64
CA SER A 3 -17.38 -5.83 -14.05
C SER A 3 -16.14 -4.96 -13.80
N ILE A 4 -16.33 -3.64 -13.74
CA ILE A 4 -15.26 -2.69 -13.41
C ILE A 4 -14.61 -3.04 -12.06
N LYS A 5 -15.41 -3.47 -11.08
CA LYS A 5 -14.93 -3.88 -9.76
C LYS A 5 -13.98 -5.08 -9.82
N GLU A 6 -14.31 -6.10 -10.62
CA GLU A 6 -13.44 -7.26 -10.83
C GLU A 6 -12.15 -6.89 -11.56
N GLN A 7 -12.22 -5.96 -12.53
CA GLN A 7 -11.04 -5.46 -13.22
C GLN A 7 -10.12 -4.68 -12.30
N GLN A 8 -10.68 -3.80 -11.47
CA GLN A 8 -9.94 -3.07 -10.44
C GLN A 8 -9.29 -4.01 -9.43
N HIS A 9 -10.03 -4.99 -8.92
CA HIS A 9 -9.52 -6.01 -8.01
C HIS A 9 -8.34 -6.78 -8.62
N ALA A 10 -8.49 -7.28 -9.86
CA ALA A 10 -7.43 -7.99 -10.56
C ALA A 10 -6.21 -7.09 -10.84
N TYR A 11 -6.42 -5.80 -11.09
CA TYR A 11 -5.33 -4.85 -11.30
C TYR A 11 -4.57 -4.55 -10.00
N ALA A 12 -5.27 -4.32 -8.89
CA ALA A 12 -4.66 -4.17 -7.58
C ALA A 12 -3.84 -5.41 -7.18
N GLN A 13 -4.39 -6.61 -7.41
CA GLN A 13 -3.67 -7.85 -7.15
C GLN A 13 -2.39 -7.96 -7.99
N ARG A 14 -2.43 -7.59 -9.28
CA ARG A 14 -1.21 -7.60 -10.13
C ARG A 14 -0.15 -6.64 -9.60
N LEU A 15 -0.53 -5.42 -9.22
CA LEU A 15 0.41 -4.44 -8.65
C LEU A 15 1.06 -4.97 -7.36
N LEU A 16 0.27 -5.58 -6.47
CA LEU A 16 0.78 -6.17 -5.23
C LEU A 16 1.68 -7.40 -5.48
N THR A 17 1.35 -8.23 -6.47
CA THR A 17 2.20 -9.35 -6.88
C THR A 17 3.55 -8.85 -7.39
N THR A 18 3.57 -7.83 -8.25
CA THR A 18 4.85 -7.29 -8.76
C THR A 18 5.65 -6.62 -7.63
N LEU A 19 4.98 -5.89 -6.73
CA LEU A 19 5.63 -5.32 -5.55
C LEU A 19 6.24 -6.41 -4.65
N ARG A 20 5.52 -7.51 -4.42
CA ARG A 20 6.02 -8.66 -3.66
C ARG A 20 7.31 -9.20 -4.28
N ASP A 21 7.30 -9.47 -5.57
CA ASP A 21 8.43 -10.12 -6.26
C ASP A 21 9.71 -9.28 -6.10
N GLU A 22 9.60 -7.98 -6.31
CA GLU A 22 10.69 -7.02 -6.11
C GLU A 22 11.17 -6.94 -4.64
N LEU A 23 10.25 -6.95 -3.67
CA LEU A 23 10.61 -6.94 -2.24
C LEU A 23 11.29 -8.24 -1.81
N VAL A 24 10.84 -9.39 -2.32
CA VAL A 24 11.43 -10.70 -2.04
C VAL A 24 12.84 -10.81 -2.61
N GLU A 25 13.08 -10.29 -3.81
CA GLU A 25 14.43 -10.20 -4.39
C GLU A 25 15.39 -9.39 -3.51
N ARG A 26 14.86 -8.41 -2.76
CA ARG A 26 15.59 -7.58 -1.79
C ARG A 26 15.61 -8.15 -0.37
N GLN A 27 15.22 -9.41 -0.22
CA GLN A 27 15.18 -10.15 1.05
C GLN A 27 14.20 -9.56 2.09
N ILE A 28 13.19 -8.82 1.66
CA ILE A 28 12.09 -8.39 2.51
C ILE A 28 11.00 -9.46 2.50
N THR A 29 10.56 -9.89 3.68
CA THR A 29 9.47 -10.88 3.80
C THR A 29 8.14 -10.23 3.43
N ALA A 30 7.59 -10.62 2.27
CA ALA A 30 6.35 -10.08 1.72
C ALA A 30 5.38 -11.21 1.31
N VAL A 31 4.15 -11.20 1.83
CA VAL A 31 3.16 -12.27 1.63
C VAL A 31 1.84 -11.71 1.12
N LEU A 32 1.37 -12.21 -0.03
CA LEU A 32 0.05 -11.83 -0.54
C LEU A 32 -1.05 -12.39 0.34
N VAL A 33 -2.04 -11.55 0.65
CA VAL A 33 -3.14 -11.86 1.55
C VAL A 33 -4.45 -11.27 1.04
N VAL A 34 -5.57 -11.80 1.53
CA VAL A 34 -6.90 -11.23 1.32
C VAL A 34 -7.37 -10.68 2.66
N ALA A 35 -7.69 -9.39 2.72
CA ALA A 35 -8.21 -8.75 3.92
C ALA A 35 -9.64 -9.22 4.24
N ALA A 36 -10.10 -8.96 5.47
CA ALA A 36 -11.43 -9.38 5.92
C ALA A 36 -12.57 -8.79 5.06
N ASP A 37 -12.35 -7.63 4.46
CA ASP A 37 -13.27 -6.97 3.53
C ASP A 37 -13.14 -7.47 2.07
N GLY A 38 -12.30 -8.48 1.84
CA GLY A 38 -12.05 -9.08 0.53
C GLY A 38 -11.07 -8.30 -0.35
N ARG A 39 -10.47 -7.20 0.12
CA ARG A 39 -9.45 -6.47 -0.65
C ARG A 39 -8.14 -7.25 -0.69
N PRO A 40 -7.42 -7.25 -1.83
CA PRO A 40 -6.08 -7.82 -1.89
C PRO A 40 -5.12 -6.91 -1.12
N GLY A 41 -4.23 -7.51 -0.34
CA GLY A 41 -3.17 -6.84 0.40
C GLY A 41 -1.85 -7.59 0.29
N LEU A 42 -0.78 -6.93 0.73
CA LEU A 42 0.56 -7.50 0.82
C LEU A 42 1.09 -7.25 2.24
N ASP A 43 1.20 -8.30 3.03
CA ASP A 43 1.80 -8.24 4.36
C ASP A 43 3.32 -8.17 4.23
N VAL A 44 3.92 -7.07 4.69
CA VAL A 44 5.36 -6.83 4.66
C VAL A 44 5.89 -6.79 6.09
N THR A 45 6.89 -7.63 6.38
CA THR A 45 7.44 -7.78 7.73
C THR A 45 8.75 -7.02 7.86
N ASP A 46 8.89 -6.24 8.94
CA ASP A 46 10.13 -5.52 9.26
C ASP A 46 11.13 -6.38 10.04
N GLY A 47 12.33 -5.84 10.28
CA GLY A 47 13.38 -6.51 11.06
C GLY A 47 13.05 -6.74 12.54
N ARG A 48 11.93 -6.20 13.05
CA ARG A 48 11.43 -6.40 14.42
C ARG A 48 10.23 -7.34 14.45
N PHE A 49 9.98 -8.10 13.38
CA PHE A 49 8.85 -9.02 13.22
C PHE A 49 7.48 -8.34 13.34
N ARG A 50 7.39 -7.05 13.05
CA ARG A 50 6.11 -6.36 12.91
C ARG A 50 5.69 -6.45 11.45
N THR A 51 4.41 -6.64 11.22
CA THR A 51 3.84 -6.74 9.89
C THR A 51 2.96 -5.53 9.62
N ARG A 52 3.13 -4.91 8.44
CA ARG A 52 2.20 -3.92 7.90
C ARG A 52 1.60 -4.45 6.61
N ARG A 53 0.31 -4.23 6.44
CA ARG A 53 -0.41 -4.61 5.23
C ARG A 53 -0.39 -3.46 4.25
N VAL A 54 0.31 -3.64 3.14
CA VAL A 54 0.30 -2.73 2.01
C VAL A 54 -0.94 -2.99 1.16
N PHE A 55 -1.69 -1.94 0.87
CA PHE A 55 -2.84 -1.95 -0.02
C PHE A 55 -2.61 -1.04 -1.24
N VAL A 56 -3.48 -1.16 -2.24
CA VAL A 56 -3.47 -0.27 -3.42
C VAL A 56 -4.68 0.65 -3.39
N HIS A 57 -4.44 1.96 -3.43
CA HIS A 57 -5.48 2.95 -3.64
C HIS A 57 -5.50 3.39 -5.11
N LEU A 58 -6.30 2.70 -5.93
CA LEU A 58 -6.28 2.85 -7.39
C LEU A 58 -6.62 4.26 -7.90
N ALA A 59 -7.57 4.96 -7.28
CA ALA A 59 -7.96 6.31 -7.74
C ALA A 59 -6.82 7.35 -7.64
N PHE A 60 -5.90 7.15 -6.70
CA PHE A 60 -4.74 8.03 -6.50
C PHE A 60 -3.42 7.36 -6.91
N CYS A 61 -3.48 6.13 -7.43
CA CYS A 61 -2.33 5.32 -7.82
C CYS A 61 -1.28 5.24 -6.71
N TRP A 62 -1.70 4.88 -5.49
CA TRP A 62 -0.82 4.72 -4.34
C TRP A 62 -0.72 3.27 -3.88
N PHE A 63 0.46 2.89 -3.42
CA PHE A 63 0.59 1.91 -2.34
C PHE A 63 0.50 2.66 -1.01
N TYR A 64 -0.16 2.08 -0.01
CA TYR A 64 -0.22 2.64 1.35
C TYR A 64 -0.23 1.53 2.40
N TRP A 65 0.28 1.84 3.59
CA TRP A 65 0.40 0.89 4.71
C TRP A 65 0.05 1.53 6.06
N GLY A 66 -0.69 2.62 6.03
CA GLY A 66 -1.19 3.35 7.19
C GLY A 66 -1.88 4.64 6.77
N ASP A 67 -2.17 5.50 7.75
CA ASP A 67 -2.89 6.77 7.58
C ASP A 67 -1.99 8.00 7.63
N ARG A 68 -0.70 7.83 7.99
CA ARG A 68 0.25 8.94 8.06
C ARG A 68 0.67 9.43 6.68
N GLU A 69 1.18 10.65 6.64
CA GLU A 69 1.54 11.30 5.37
C GLU A 69 2.63 10.58 4.58
N ASP A 70 3.55 9.94 5.31
CA ASP A 70 4.69 9.22 4.78
C ASP A 70 4.43 7.72 4.61
N GLU A 71 3.26 7.20 5.01
CA GLU A 71 2.86 5.79 4.89
C GLU A 71 2.17 5.47 3.55
N ARG A 72 2.53 6.22 2.51
CA ARG A 72 2.08 6.04 1.13
C ARG A 72 3.16 6.40 0.11
N VAL A 73 3.10 5.77 -1.05
CA VAL A 73 3.98 6.06 -2.20
C VAL A 73 3.25 5.81 -3.52
N THR A 74 3.58 6.56 -4.57
CA THR A 74 2.98 6.32 -5.89
C THR A 74 3.37 4.97 -6.47
N CYS A 75 2.38 4.20 -6.94
CA CYS A 75 2.61 2.94 -7.64
C CYS A 75 2.91 3.13 -9.14
N LEU A 76 2.88 4.36 -9.66
CA LEU A 76 3.20 4.67 -11.06
C LEU A 76 4.70 4.52 -11.37
N ARG A 77 5.55 4.63 -10.33
CA ARG A 77 7.01 4.46 -10.43
C ARG A 77 7.42 3.29 -9.55
N LEU A 78 7.14 2.08 -10.04
CA LEU A 78 7.33 0.85 -9.26
C LEU A 78 8.73 0.73 -8.61
N PRO A 79 9.86 0.99 -9.29
CA PRO A 79 11.17 0.89 -8.65
C PRO A 79 11.32 1.81 -7.43
N ALA A 80 10.89 3.07 -7.55
CA ALA A 80 10.93 4.03 -6.44
C ALA A 80 9.95 3.65 -5.32
N ALA A 81 8.80 3.05 -5.66
CA ALA A 81 7.85 2.55 -4.68
C ALA A 81 8.43 1.38 -3.86
N VAL A 82 9.11 0.45 -4.54
CA VAL A 82 9.80 -0.68 -3.90
C VAL A 82 10.86 -0.15 -2.93
N GLU A 83 11.75 0.74 -3.40
CA GLU A 83 12.80 1.36 -2.57
C GLU A 83 12.20 2.03 -1.33
N ARG A 84 11.10 2.76 -1.48
CA ARG A 84 10.44 3.47 -0.37
C ARG A 84 9.86 2.51 0.68
N ILE A 85 9.23 1.42 0.25
CA ILE A 85 8.62 0.42 1.13
C ILE A 85 9.69 -0.45 1.78
N GLU A 86 10.73 -0.83 1.04
CA GLU A 86 11.92 -1.50 1.54
C GLU A 86 12.59 -0.66 2.64
N GLN A 87 12.81 0.63 2.39
CA GLN A 87 13.38 1.54 3.38
C GLN A 87 12.52 1.61 4.63
N ALA A 88 11.20 1.74 4.48
CA ALA A 88 10.27 1.74 5.62
C ALA A 88 10.33 0.43 6.43
N ALA A 89 10.41 -0.72 5.75
CA ALA A 89 10.55 -2.03 6.39
C ALA A 89 11.90 -2.18 7.11
N ARG A 90 12.97 -1.58 6.60
CA ARG A 90 14.30 -1.59 7.24
C ARG A 90 14.39 -0.66 8.43
N ASP A 91 13.83 0.54 8.32
CA ASP A 91 13.74 1.50 9.43
C ASP A 91 12.84 0.96 10.55
N GLY A 92 11.91 0.09 10.18
CA GLY A 92 10.95 -0.54 11.05
C GLY A 92 9.62 0.21 11.05
N TRP A 93 8.53 -0.54 11.09
CA TRP A 93 7.20 0.03 11.10
C TRP A 93 6.96 0.88 12.35
N HIS A 94 6.03 1.84 12.25
CA HIS A 94 5.60 2.55 13.45
C HIS A 94 4.93 1.61 14.45
N GLU A 95 5.09 1.88 15.74
CA GLU A 95 4.36 1.16 16.80
C GLU A 95 2.88 1.56 16.81
N GLY A 96 2.04 0.63 17.25
CA GLY A 96 0.58 0.81 17.32
C GLY A 96 -0.18 0.21 16.14
N GLU A 97 -1.50 0.36 16.19
CA GLU A 97 -2.41 -0.16 15.17
C GLU A 97 -2.16 0.49 13.82
N GLN A 98 -2.42 -0.27 12.74
CA GLN A 98 -2.36 0.27 11.39
C GLN A 98 -3.62 1.10 11.17
N GLY A 99 -3.46 2.41 10.97
CA GLY A 99 -4.56 3.26 10.53
C GLY A 99 -5.05 2.88 9.12
N GLU A 100 -6.33 3.08 8.85
CA GLU A 100 -6.87 2.98 7.50
C GLU A 100 -6.72 4.34 6.80
N LEU A 101 -6.32 4.33 5.53
CA LEU A 101 -6.21 5.55 4.75
C LEU A 101 -7.58 6.25 4.63
N GLY A 102 -7.75 7.33 5.40
CA GLY A 102 -8.89 8.25 5.29
C GLY A 102 -8.50 9.50 4.52
N MET A 103 -9.40 9.98 3.65
CA MET A 103 -9.27 11.30 3.02
C MET A 103 -10.33 12.23 3.58
N ASP A 104 -9.90 13.30 4.24
CA ASP A 104 -10.78 14.40 4.60
C ASP A 104 -11.02 15.29 3.38
N LEU A 105 -12.07 14.97 2.62
CA LEU A 105 -12.45 15.72 1.42
C LEU A 105 -12.91 17.16 1.74
N SER A 106 -13.23 17.49 3.00
CA SER A 106 -13.64 18.85 3.38
C SER A 106 -12.50 19.85 3.20
N ARG A 107 -11.26 19.44 3.50
CA ARG A 107 -10.05 20.26 3.31
C ARG A 107 -9.75 20.55 1.84
N ILE A 108 -10.14 19.66 0.93
CA ILE A 108 -9.98 19.87 -0.51
C ILE A 108 -10.92 20.98 -0.97
N VAL A 109 -12.17 20.98 -0.49
CA VAL A 109 -13.16 22.01 -0.84
C VAL A 109 -12.72 23.40 -0.36
N ASP A 110 -12.14 23.49 0.82
CA ASP A 110 -11.65 24.76 1.36
C ASP A 110 -10.44 25.31 0.59
N ALA A 111 -9.54 24.44 0.10
CA ALA A 111 -8.42 24.83 -0.74
C ALA A 111 -8.84 25.39 -2.12
N TYR A 112 -10.01 25.01 -2.63
CA TYR A 112 -10.58 25.55 -3.88
C TYR A 112 -11.45 26.79 -3.67
N ARG A 113 -11.70 27.20 -2.42
CA ARG A 113 -12.46 28.42 -2.08
C ARG A 113 -11.58 29.62 -1.72
N ALA A 114 -10.28 29.41 -1.52
CA ALA A 114 -9.27 30.45 -1.30
C ALA A 114 -8.64 30.88 -2.63
#